data_AF-A0A1Y2D9V0-F1
#
_entry.id   AF-A0A1Y2D9V0-F1
#
_cell.length_a   1.000
_cell.length_b   1.000
_cell.length_c   1.000
_cell.angle_alpha   90.00
_cell.angle_beta   90.00
_cell.angle_gamma   90.00
#
_symmetry.space_group_name_H-M   'P 1'
#
loop_
_entity.id
_entity.type
_entity.pdbx_description
1 polymer ?
#
loop_
_entity_poly.entity_id
_entity_poly.type
_entity_poly.pdbx_seq_one_letter_code
_entity_poly.pdbx_strand_id
1 'polypeptide(L)'
;MNNTKNSNEEIQKELKIILKKNNKTELENYFIEKDIAIKDIRGGGGSDNFDLLIYSIENGASLDILKFFITQGQTTLDLNYTTNHHGQEKVPLFSALMNNNFSVADLLLQNKADINYCVNNKEDGDIIHYLFTHASLNNKNLKYILNHGYDTYFLFTNINSSLITDFIRSFKNKFLEIIFKHYLFDNAFIINLLKWYKNRTPLSLHHLQGVITKEKIN
;
A
#
# COMPACT_ATOMS: atom_id res chain seq x y z
N MET A 1 3.20 8.97 -37.03
CA MET A 1 3.32 8.76 -35.57
C MET A 1 2.58 9.80 -34.71
N ASN A 2 1.97 10.86 -35.27
CA ASN A 2 1.27 11.90 -34.48
C ASN A 2 -0.22 11.61 -34.19
N ASN A 3 -0.93 10.80 -34.99
CA ASN A 3 -2.38 10.58 -34.80
C ASN A 3 -2.75 9.71 -33.59
N THR A 4 -1.95 8.69 -33.27
CA THR A 4 -2.22 7.78 -32.15
C THR A 4 -1.95 8.41 -30.78
N LYS A 5 -0.96 9.31 -30.69
CA LYS A 5 -0.65 10.03 -29.45
C LYS A 5 -1.75 11.02 -29.06
N ASN A 6 -2.26 11.77 -30.04
CA ASN A 6 -3.39 12.70 -29.82
C ASN A 6 -4.67 11.97 -29.37
N SER A 7 -4.95 10.79 -29.95
CA SER A 7 -6.14 9.99 -29.58
C SER A 7 -6.10 9.49 -28.13
N ASN A 8 -4.95 9.07 -27.61
CA ASN A 8 -4.82 8.64 -26.22
C ASN A 8 -4.99 9.78 -25.22
N GLU A 9 -4.45 10.97 -25.52
CA GLU A 9 -4.61 12.15 -24.66
C GLU A 9 -6.08 12.61 -24.58
N GLU A 10 -6.83 12.50 -25.68
CA GLU A 10 -8.27 12.77 -25.72
C GLU A 10 -9.05 11.76 -24.86
N ILE A 11 -8.79 10.46 -25.03
CA ILE A 11 -9.41 9.39 -24.23
C ILE A 11 -9.18 9.63 -22.73
N GLN A 12 -7.96 10.01 -22.33
CA GLN A 12 -7.66 10.30 -20.93
C GLN A 12 -8.46 11.50 -20.40
N LYS A 13 -8.61 12.56 -21.19
CA LYS A 13 -9.42 13.74 -20.80
C LYS A 13 -10.89 13.36 -20.64
N GLU A 14 -11.45 12.59 -21.57
CA GLU A 14 -12.83 12.10 -21.52
C GLU A 14 -13.05 11.21 -20.28
N LEU A 15 -12.15 10.27 -20.02
CA LEU A 15 -12.21 9.40 -18.84
C LEU A 15 -12.16 10.19 -17.53
N LYS A 16 -11.30 11.21 -17.42
CA LYS A 16 -11.26 12.09 -16.24
C LYS A 16 -12.60 12.79 -15.99
N ILE A 17 -13.33 13.17 -17.04
CA ILE A 17 -14.66 13.80 -16.94
C ILE A 17 -15.70 12.76 -16.48
N ILE A 18 -15.69 11.57 -17.07
CA ILE A 18 -16.65 10.51 -16.74
C ILE A 18 -16.45 10.00 -15.31
N LEU A 19 -15.20 9.81 -14.88
CA LEU A 19 -14.88 9.37 -13.52
C LEU A 19 -15.33 10.34 -12.45
N LYS A 20 -15.30 11.66 -12.72
CA LYS A 20 -15.83 12.68 -11.79
C LYS A 20 -17.33 12.53 -11.53
N LYS A 21 -18.08 11.97 -12.50
CA LYS A 21 -19.52 11.70 -12.34
C LYS A 21 -19.78 10.48 -11.44
N ASN A 22 -18.76 9.65 -11.21
CA ASN A 22 -18.81 8.44 -10.39
C ASN A 22 -19.98 7.49 -10.78
N ASN A 23 -20.31 7.45 -12.07
CA ASN A 23 -21.40 6.65 -12.62
C ASN A 23 -20.82 5.45 -13.37
N LYS A 24 -20.96 4.25 -12.79
CA LYS A 24 -20.45 3.00 -13.38
C LYS A 24 -21.06 2.69 -14.74
N THR A 25 -22.37 2.89 -14.92
CA THR A 25 -23.05 2.57 -16.18
C THR A 25 -22.58 3.48 -17.31
N GLU A 26 -22.41 4.77 -17.05
CA GLU A 26 -21.87 5.70 -18.03
C GLU A 26 -20.42 5.34 -18.42
N LEU A 27 -19.61 4.96 -17.44
CA LEU A 27 -18.25 4.47 -17.67
C LEU A 27 -18.24 3.20 -18.52
N GLU A 28 -19.04 2.20 -18.17
CA GLU A 28 -19.14 0.94 -18.93
C GLU A 28 -19.56 1.19 -20.39
N ASN A 29 -20.55 2.04 -20.61
CA ASN A 29 -20.99 2.41 -21.96
C ASN A 29 -19.87 3.08 -22.76
N TYR A 30 -19.09 3.97 -22.12
CA TYR A 30 -17.96 4.63 -22.78
C TYR A 30 -16.89 3.63 -23.24
N PHE A 31 -16.55 2.64 -22.41
CA PHE A 31 -15.60 1.58 -22.78
C PHE A 31 -16.10 0.75 -23.98
N ILE A 32 -17.40 0.46 -24.03
CA ILE A 32 -18.04 -0.27 -25.13
C ILE A 32 -18.05 0.56 -26.42
N GLU A 33 -18.49 1.82 -26.35
CA GLU A 33 -18.63 2.70 -27.51
C GLU A 33 -17.29 3.00 -28.18
N LYS A 34 -16.22 3.11 -27.40
CA LYS A 34 -14.87 3.43 -27.89
C LYS A 34 -14.04 2.18 -28.20
N ASP A 35 -14.54 0.98 -27.93
CA ASP A 35 -13.83 -0.30 -28.07
C ASP A 35 -12.44 -0.30 -27.38
N ILE A 36 -12.40 0.22 -26.14
CA ILE A 36 -11.15 0.35 -25.37
C ILE A 36 -11.04 -0.81 -24.38
N ALA A 37 -9.89 -1.49 -24.33
CA ALA A 37 -9.60 -2.42 -23.24
C ALA A 37 -8.88 -1.70 -22.08
N ILE A 38 -9.18 -2.08 -20.83
CA ILE A 38 -8.55 -1.47 -19.64
C ILE A 38 -7.02 -1.58 -19.67
N LYS A 39 -6.49 -2.70 -20.18
CA LYS A 39 -5.04 -2.91 -20.32
C LYS A 39 -4.35 -1.84 -21.17
N ASP A 40 -5.08 -1.22 -22.10
CA ASP A 40 -4.55 -0.23 -23.04
C ASP A 40 -4.50 1.18 -22.43
N ILE A 41 -5.11 1.38 -21.24
CA ILE A 41 -5.09 2.64 -20.48
C ILE A 41 -4.21 2.50 -19.21
N ARG A 42 -3.42 1.43 -19.08
CA ARG A 42 -2.37 1.38 -18.06
C ARG A 42 -1.17 2.17 -18.55
N GLY A 43 -0.65 3.05 -17.68
CA GLY A 43 0.43 3.96 -18.01
C GLY A 43 1.66 3.25 -18.56
N GLY A 44 1.83 3.29 -19.89
CA GLY A 44 3.03 2.87 -20.56
C GLY A 44 4.12 3.93 -20.47
N GLY A 45 5.14 3.69 -19.63
CA GLY A 45 6.53 4.16 -19.73
C GLY A 45 6.87 5.62 -20.07
N GLY A 46 5.90 6.55 -20.07
CA GLY A 46 6.09 7.96 -20.46
C GLY A 46 5.92 8.93 -19.29
N SER A 47 6.39 10.17 -19.45
CA SER A 47 6.38 11.23 -18.42
C SER A 47 4.98 11.72 -17.99
N ASP A 48 3.94 11.41 -18.77
CA ASP A 48 2.52 11.69 -18.49
C ASP A 48 1.77 10.36 -18.24
N ASN A 49 2.30 9.54 -17.35
CA ASN A 49 1.79 8.18 -17.11
C ASN A 49 0.44 8.21 -16.39
N PHE A 50 -0.64 8.43 -17.14
CA PHE A 50 -2.00 8.30 -16.63
C PHE A 50 -2.29 6.82 -16.36
N ASP A 51 -2.29 6.44 -15.09
CA ASP A 51 -2.76 5.15 -14.64
C ASP A 51 -4.22 5.27 -14.20
N LEU A 52 -5.12 4.63 -14.95
CA LEU A 52 -6.55 4.73 -14.73
C LEU A 52 -6.96 4.28 -13.31
N LEU A 53 -6.40 3.18 -12.83
CA LEU A 53 -6.77 2.61 -11.53
C LEU A 53 -6.32 3.54 -10.39
N ILE A 54 -5.06 3.95 -10.39
CA ILE A 54 -4.51 4.88 -9.40
C ILE A 54 -5.26 6.22 -9.44
N TYR A 55 -5.50 6.76 -10.64
CA TYR A 55 -6.25 8.01 -10.79
C TYR A 55 -7.66 7.91 -10.18
N SER A 56 -8.37 6.81 -10.44
CA SER A 56 -9.70 6.56 -9.88
C SER A 56 -9.67 6.41 -8.36
N ILE A 57 -8.66 5.74 -7.80
CA ILE A 57 -8.48 5.62 -6.34
C ILE A 57 -8.28 7.01 -5.72
N GLU A 58 -7.38 7.82 -6.28
CA GLU A 58 -7.05 9.14 -5.75
C GLU A 58 -8.18 10.16 -5.88
N ASN A 59 -9.05 9.99 -6.89
CA ASN A 59 -10.19 10.87 -7.14
C ASN A 59 -11.52 10.33 -6.57
N GLY A 60 -11.46 9.32 -5.70
CA GLY A 60 -12.62 8.86 -4.94
C GLY A 60 -13.69 8.13 -5.77
N ALA A 61 -13.28 7.39 -6.80
CA ALA A 61 -14.19 6.50 -7.52
C ALA A 61 -14.84 5.48 -6.58
N SER A 62 -16.10 5.14 -6.86
CA SER A 62 -16.87 4.17 -6.08
C SER A 62 -16.23 2.79 -6.14
N LEU A 63 -16.47 1.99 -5.09
CA LEU A 63 -16.01 0.60 -5.03
C LEU A 63 -16.50 -0.21 -6.24
N ASP A 64 -17.68 0.11 -6.79
CA ASP A 64 -18.22 -0.62 -7.95
C ASP A 64 -17.45 -0.31 -9.24
N ILE A 65 -16.99 0.93 -9.42
CA ILE A 65 -16.08 1.29 -10.52
C ILE A 65 -14.72 0.59 -10.34
N LEU A 66 -14.16 0.60 -9.13
CA LEU A 66 -12.88 -0.05 -8.86
C LEU A 66 -12.96 -1.57 -9.03
N LYS A 67 -14.05 -2.20 -8.57
CA LYS A 67 -14.34 -3.62 -8.81
C LYS A 67 -14.47 -3.92 -10.31
N PHE A 68 -15.13 -3.06 -11.07
CA PHE A 68 -15.21 -3.20 -12.52
C PHE A 68 -13.81 -3.24 -13.14
N PHE A 69 -12.93 -2.31 -12.77
CA PHE A 69 -11.55 -2.29 -13.28
C PHE A 69 -10.75 -3.53 -12.91
N ILE A 70 -10.82 -3.95 -11.65
CA ILE A 70 -10.09 -5.13 -11.17
C ILE A 70 -10.60 -6.40 -11.84
N THR A 71 -11.91 -6.54 -12.03
CA THR A 71 -12.54 -7.72 -12.64
C THR A 71 -12.21 -7.83 -14.13
N GLN A 72 -12.36 -6.73 -14.87
CA GLN A 72 -12.04 -6.69 -16.30
C GLN A 72 -10.53 -6.87 -16.56
N GLY A 73 -9.69 -6.46 -15.61
CA GLY A 73 -8.24 -6.68 -15.64
C GLY A 73 -7.78 -8.02 -15.06
N GLN A 74 -8.65 -8.86 -14.50
CA GLN A 74 -8.27 -9.92 -13.55
C GLN A 74 -7.24 -10.94 -14.06
N THR A 75 -7.18 -11.18 -15.38
CA THR A 75 -6.20 -12.10 -15.98
C THR A 75 -4.82 -11.48 -16.20
N THR A 76 -4.69 -10.16 -16.09
CA THR A 76 -3.46 -9.39 -16.43
C THR A 76 -3.13 -8.26 -15.45
N LEU A 77 -3.96 -8.02 -14.42
CA LEU A 77 -3.75 -6.99 -13.41
C LEU A 77 -2.88 -7.52 -12.28
N ASP A 78 -1.59 -7.23 -12.38
CA ASP A 78 -0.77 -7.11 -11.18
C ASP A 78 -1.16 -5.81 -10.47
N LEU A 79 -1.44 -5.87 -9.17
CA LEU A 79 -1.69 -4.70 -8.32
C LEU A 79 -0.42 -4.20 -7.64
N ASN A 80 0.69 -4.92 -7.80
CA ASN A 80 1.99 -4.69 -7.18
C ASN A 80 2.92 -4.02 -8.18
N TYR A 81 2.54 -2.82 -8.63
CA TYR A 81 3.31 -2.06 -9.59
C TYR A 81 3.47 -0.61 -9.14
N THR A 82 4.53 0.01 -9.66
CA THR A 82 4.81 1.42 -9.47
C THR A 82 4.65 2.15 -10.80
N THR A 83 3.99 3.31 -10.77
CA THR A 83 3.97 4.25 -11.89
C THR A 83 4.63 5.55 -11.47
N ASN A 84 5.32 6.21 -12.41
CA ASN A 84 5.90 7.52 -12.17
C ASN A 84 5.05 8.58 -12.86
N HIS A 85 4.45 9.49 -12.09
CA HIS A 85 3.66 10.60 -12.58
C HIS A 85 4.30 11.91 -12.11
N HIS A 86 4.94 12.64 -13.03
CA HIS A 86 5.67 13.88 -12.73
C HIS A 86 6.72 13.74 -11.62
N GLY A 87 7.48 12.63 -11.61
CA GLY A 87 8.49 12.37 -10.59
C GLY A 87 7.93 11.85 -9.27
N GLN A 88 6.62 11.65 -9.17
CA GLN A 88 5.98 11.01 -8.01
C GLN A 88 5.63 9.58 -8.34
N GLU A 89 6.17 8.68 -7.54
CA GLU A 89 5.89 7.27 -7.65
C GLU A 89 4.57 6.94 -6.98
N LYS A 90 3.77 6.12 -7.64
CA LYS A 90 2.43 5.76 -7.18
C LYS A 90 2.23 4.27 -7.29
N VAL A 91 1.69 3.71 -6.22
CA VAL A 91 1.31 2.30 -6.08
C VAL A 91 -0.16 2.25 -5.70
N PRO A 92 -1.00 1.40 -6.32
CA PRO A 92 -2.44 1.38 -6.07
C PRO A 92 -2.81 1.30 -4.58
N LEU A 93 -2.18 0.37 -3.85
CA LEU A 93 -2.42 0.17 -2.42
C LEU A 93 -1.95 1.38 -1.59
N PHE A 94 -0.84 2.00 -1.97
CA PHE A 94 -0.29 3.14 -1.24
C PHE A 94 -1.19 4.36 -1.43
N SER A 95 -1.66 4.63 -2.66
CA SER A 95 -2.61 5.71 -2.96
C SER A 95 -3.92 5.55 -2.16
N ALA A 96 -4.42 4.33 -2.00
CA ALA A 96 -5.60 4.09 -1.15
C ALA A 96 -5.33 4.43 0.33
N LEU A 97 -4.17 4.05 0.86
CA LEU A 97 -3.80 4.25 2.27
C LEU A 97 -3.33 5.66 2.60
N MET A 98 -2.80 6.41 1.64
CA MET A 98 -2.58 7.86 1.76
C MET A 98 -3.89 8.59 2.10
N ASN A 99 -4.99 8.17 1.49
CA ASN A 99 -6.32 8.73 1.71
C ASN A 99 -7.08 8.10 2.88
N ASN A 100 -6.46 7.17 3.63
CA ASN A 100 -7.13 6.33 4.64
C ASN A 100 -8.38 5.62 4.12
N ASN A 101 -8.43 5.32 2.82
CA ASN A 101 -9.59 4.67 2.21
C ASN A 101 -9.49 3.15 2.41
N PHE A 102 -9.78 2.71 3.64
CA PHE A 102 -9.62 1.31 4.05
C PHE A 102 -10.51 0.35 3.26
N SER A 103 -11.71 0.77 2.83
CA SER A 103 -12.56 -0.07 1.97
C SER A 103 -11.93 -0.35 0.61
N VAL A 104 -11.18 0.61 0.06
CA VAL A 104 -10.42 0.41 -1.19
C VAL A 104 -9.16 -0.41 -0.92
N ALA A 105 -8.46 -0.17 0.19
CA ALA A 105 -7.33 -0.99 0.58
C ALA A 105 -7.73 -2.46 0.76
N ASP A 106 -8.86 -2.74 1.43
CA ASP A 106 -9.42 -4.08 1.59
C ASP A 106 -9.71 -4.73 0.24
N LEU A 107 -10.35 -3.99 -0.69
CA LEU A 107 -10.61 -4.47 -2.04
C LEU A 107 -9.33 -4.86 -2.78
N LEU A 108 -8.27 -4.05 -2.67
CA LEU A 108 -6.98 -4.32 -3.32
C LEU A 108 -6.29 -5.54 -2.69
N LEU A 109 -6.24 -5.63 -1.36
CA LEU A 109 -5.65 -6.75 -0.63
C LEU A 109 -6.38 -8.07 -0.93
N GLN A 110 -7.72 -8.05 -0.98
CA GLN A 110 -8.54 -9.20 -1.38
C GLN A 110 -8.24 -9.66 -2.82
N ASN A 111 -7.73 -8.75 -3.67
CA ASN A 111 -7.33 -9.03 -5.04
C ASN A 111 -5.81 -9.15 -5.21
N LYS A 112 -5.09 -9.58 -4.16
CA LYS A 112 -3.66 -9.94 -4.16
C LYS A 112 -2.69 -8.75 -4.28
N ALA A 113 -3.12 -7.54 -3.94
CA ALA A 113 -2.15 -6.49 -3.62
C ALA A 113 -1.35 -6.90 -2.37
N ASP A 114 -0.04 -6.66 -2.39
CA ASP A 114 0.90 -7.02 -1.34
C ASP A 114 1.12 -5.81 -0.42
N ILE A 115 0.76 -5.97 0.86
CA ILE A 115 1.00 -4.97 1.90
C ILE A 115 2.50 -4.69 2.11
N ASN A 116 3.36 -5.63 1.71
CA ASN A 116 4.82 -5.60 1.83
C ASN A 116 5.52 -5.20 0.52
N TYR A 117 4.77 -4.76 -0.49
CA TYR A 117 5.34 -4.24 -1.73
C TYR A 117 6.35 -3.12 -1.43
N CYS A 118 7.47 -3.13 -2.15
CA CYS A 118 8.55 -2.17 -1.98
C CYS A 118 8.78 -1.42 -3.29
N VAL A 119 8.96 -0.11 -3.19
CA VAL A 119 9.24 0.74 -4.35
C VAL A 119 10.75 0.84 -4.56
N ASN A 120 11.19 0.90 -5.84
CA ASN A 120 12.57 1.14 -6.26
C ASN A 120 13.63 0.29 -5.53
N ASN A 121 13.47 -1.03 -5.53
CA ASN A 121 14.42 -1.93 -4.86
C ASN A 121 14.70 -1.55 -3.39
N LYS A 122 13.73 -0.93 -2.71
CA LYS A 122 13.75 -0.45 -1.31
C LYS A 122 14.38 0.93 -1.09
N GLU A 123 14.74 1.67 -2.14
CA GLU A 123 15.23 3.06 -2.00
C GLU A 123 14.13 4.01 -1.51
N ASP A 124 12.94 3.94 -2.12
CA ASP A 124 11.75 4.70 -1.68
C ASP A 124 10.89 3.94 -0.64
N GLY A 125 11.41 2.80 -0.19
CA GLY A 125 10.95 2.06 0.98
C GLY A 125 9.66 1.25 0.81
N ASP A 126 9.27 0.61 1.91
CA ASP A 126 7.96 -0.04 2.08
C ASP A 126 6.85 0.98 2.31
N ILE A 127 5.61 0.50 2.43
CA ILE A 127 4.43 1.35 2.58
C ILE A 127 4.49 2.35 3.75
N ILE A 128 5.06 1.99 4.91
CA ILE A 128 5.11 2.91 6.06
C ILE A 128 6.15 3.99 5.79
N HIS A 129 7.30 3.63 5.24
CA HIS A 129 8.32 4.59 4.84
C HIS A 129 7.78 5.55 3.76
N TYR A 130 7.16 5.01 2.71
CA TYR A 130 6.55 5.79 1.64
C TYR A 130 5.52 6.80 2.17
N LEU A 131 4.58 6.35 3.02
CA LEU A 131 3.57 7.25 3.60
C LEU A 131 4.22 8.32 4.49
N PHE A 132 5.31 7.98 5.18
CA PHE A 132 6.02 8.91 6.05
C PHE A 132 6.75 10.01 5.27
N THR A 133 7.49 9.66 4.22
CA THR A 133 8.21 10.62 3.36
C THR A 133 7.25 11.52 2.59
N HIS A 134 6.06 11.03 2.26
CA HIS A 134 4.98 11.80 1.63
C HIS A 134 4.07 12.53 2.64
N ALA A 135 4.44 12.60 3.92
CA ALA A 135 3.71 13.28 4.99
C ALA A 135 2.22 12.85 5.14
N SER A 136 1.89 11.62 4.74
CA SER A 136 0.54 11.05 4.76
C SER A 136 0.36 9.94 5.81
N LEU A 137 1.46 9.46 6.40
CA LEU A 137 1.40 8.51 7.52
C LEU A 137 0.71 9.15 8.73
N ASN A 138 -0.25 8.43 9.30
CA ASN A 138 -1.00 8.85 10.46
C ASN A 138 -1.39 7.63 11.32
N ASN A 139 -2.00 7.87 12.48
CA ASN A 139 -2.32 6.80 13.43
C ASN A 139 -3.30 5.75 12.87
N LYS A 140 -4.19 6.14 11.94
CA LYS A 140 -5.21 5.25 11.39
C LYS A 140 -4.60 4.32 10.35
N ASN A 141 -3.93 4.86 9.33
CA ASN A 141 -3.30 4.01 8.31
C ASN A 141 -2.14 3.18 8.87
N LEU A 142 -1.37 3.70 9.83
CA LEU A 142 -0.34 2.89 10.51
C LEU A 142 -0.96 1.66 11.20
N LYS A 143 -2.01 1.85 12.01
CA LYS A 143 -2.70 0.71 12.65
C LYS A 143 -3.27 -0.27 11.63
N TYR A 144 -3.86 0.24 10.56
CA TYR A 144 -4.39 -0.58 9.48
C TYR A 144 -3.28 -1.44 8.88
N ILE A 145 -2.17 -0.84 8.44
CA ILE A 145 -1.05 -1.55 7.81
C ILE A 145 -0.53 -2.67 8.71
N LEU A 146 -0.27 -2.36 9.98
CA LEU A 146 0.23 -3.32 10.96
C LEU A 146 -0.73 -4.52 11.13
N ASN A 147 -2.04 -4.26 11.18
CA ASN A 147 -3.05 -5.31 11.33
C ASN A 147 -3.28 -6.17 10.07
N HIS A 148 -2.67 -5.82 8.91
CA HIS A 148 -2.91 -6.50 7.63
C HIS A 148 -1.68 -7.27 7.12
N GLY A 149 -0.83 -7.75 8.03
CA GLY A 149 0.27 -8.66 7.68
C GLY A 149 1.56 -7.96 7.22
N TYR A 150 1.75 -6.71 7.64
CA TYR A 150 2.99 -5.99 7.41
C TYR A 150 4.18 -6.68 8.10
N ASP A 151 5.25 -6.90 7.36
CA ASP A 151 6.47 -7.55 7.84
C ASP A 151 7.35 -6.55 8.60
N THR A 152 7.58 -6.82 9.89
CA THR A 152 8.42 -5.99 10.76
C THR A 152 9.87 -5.94 10.35
N TYR A 153 10.34 -6.88 9.53
CA TYR A 153 11.69 -6.87 9.00
C TYR A 153 12.05 -5.49 8.44
N PHE A 154 11.12 -4.86 7.73
CA PHE A 154 11.32 -3.54 7.11
C PHE A 154 11.52 -2.40 8.12
N LEU A 155 10.95 -2.49 9.33
CA LEU A 155 11.13 -1.48 10.38
C LEU A 155 12.54 -1.47 10.95
N PHE A 156 13.21 -2.63 10.98
CA PHE A 156 14.40 -2.85 11.81
C PHE A 156 15.69 -3.13 11.05
N THR A 157 15.63 -3.44 9.76
CA THR A 157 16.79 -4.01 9.03
C THR A 157 17.22 -3.23 7.79
N ASN A 158 16.49 -2.19 7.37
CA ASN A 158 16.84 -1.49 6.16
C ASN A 158 18.03 -0.53 6.39
N ILE A 159 19.09 -0.71 5.59
CA ILE A 159 20.50 -0.41 5.94
C ILE A 159 20.85 1.10 5.88
N ASN A 160 20.02 1.95 5.28
CA ASN A 160 20.37 3.36 5.04
C ASN A 160 19.65 4.41 5.90
N SER A 161 18.60 4.04 6.63
CA SER A 161 17.99 4.83 7.70
C SER A 161 16.86 3.97 8.27
N SER A 162 16.98 3.48 9.52
CA SER A 162 15.84 2.79 10.10
C SER A 162 14.71 3.81 10.26
N LEU A 163 13.51 3.51 9.74
CA LEU A 163 12.32 4.34 9.89
C LEU A 163 12.07 4.71 11.36
N ILE A 164 12.43 3.82 12.28
CA ILE A 164 12.45 4.05 13.73
C ILE A 164 13.36 5.22 14.11
N THR A 165 14.57 5.30 13.54
CA THR A 165 15.48 6.44 13.77
C THR A 165 14.85 7.74 13.27
N ASP A 166 14.20 7.75 12.11
CA ASP A 166 13.53 8.95 11.60
C ASP A 166 12.35 9.37 12.47
N PHE A 167 11.59 8.41 13.00
CA PHE A 167 10.55 8.69 13.99
C PHE A 167 11.12 9.27 15.29
N ILE A 168 12.25 8.76 15.79
CA ILE A 168 12.91 9.29 16.99
C ILE A 168 13.38 10.74 16.74
N ARG A 169 14.10 10.98 15.63
CA ARG A 169 14.63 12.31 15.27
C ARG A 169 13.54 13.35 15.07
N SER A 170 12.40 12.93 14.51
CA SER A 170 11.24 13.79 14.25
C SER A 170 10.17 13.73 15.35
N PHE A 171 10.50 13.17 16.51
CA PHE A 171 9.65 13.08 17.70
C PHE A 171 8.26 12.46 17.45
N LYS A 172 8.17 11.48 16.55
CA LYS A 172 6.95 10.72 16.21
C LYS A 172 6.64 9.65 17.26
N ASN A 173 6.63 10.04 18.53
CA ASN A 173 6.43 9.15 19.68
C ASN A 173 5.13 8.35 19.58
N LYS A 174 4.08 8.91 18.97
CA LYS A 174 2.81 8.19 18.81
C LYS A 174 2.90 7.04 17.80
N PHE A 175 3.68 7.18 16.73
CA PHE A 175 3.90 6.10 15.78
C PHE A 175 4.75 4.99 16.40
N LEU A 176 5.79 5.37 17.15
CA LEU A 176 6.57 4.42 17.96
C LEU A 176 5.67 3.67 18.94
N GLU A 177 4.81 4.36 19.69
CA GLU A 177 3.86 3.73 20.61
C GLU A 177 2.91 2.75 19.89
N ILE A 178 2.42 3.09 18.69
CA ILE A 178 1.52 2.21 17.92
C ILE A 178 2.27 0.96 17.45
N ILE A 179 3.44 1.10 16.84
CA ILE A 179 4.28 -0.01 16.38
C ILE A 179 4.63 -0.90 17.56
N PHE A 180 5.11 -0.28 18.64
CA PHE A 180 5.46 -0.97 19.85
C PHE A 180 4.24 -1.65 20.47
N LYS A 181 3.08 -1.04 20.61
CA LYS A 181 1.91 -1.77 21.13
C LYS A 181 1.43 -2.91 20.23
N HIS A 182 1.68 -2.83 18.93
CA HIS A 182 1.29 -3.88 18.00
C HIS A 182 2.26 -5.08 18.03
N TYR A 183 3.55 -4.87 18.32
CA TYR A 183 4.57 -5.93 18.33
C TYR A 183 5.21 -6.24 19.69
N LEU A 184 5.13 -5.31 20.64
CA LEU A 184 5.59 -5.50 22.01
C LEU A 184 4.59 -6.43 22.68
N PHE A 185 5.12 -7.61 22.91
CA PHE A 185 4.84 -8.41 24.07
C PHE A 185 4.88 -7.58 25.36
N ASP A 186 4.08 -7.96 26.35
CA ASP A 186 3.99 -7.24 27.60
C ASP A 186 5.38 -7.08 28.28
N ASN A 187 5.52 -6.08 29.15
CA ASN A 187 6.79 -5.83 29.85
C ASN A 187 7.25 -7.03 30.69
N ALA A 188 6.34 -7.77 31.31
CA ALA A 188 6.63 -9.01 32.02
C ALA A 188 7.12 -10.12 31.07
N PHE A 189 6.57 -10.26 29.87
CA PHE A 189 7.06 -11.16 28.84
C PHE A 189 8.49 -10.79 28.43
N ILE A 190 8.75 -9.53 28.13
CA ILE A 190 10.10 -9.04 27.77
C ILE A 190 11.07 -9.31 28.93
N ILE A 191 10.68 -9.01 30.16
CA ILE A 191 11.48 -9.29 31.36
C ILE A 191 11.74 -10.80 31.52
N ASN A 192 10.77 -11.66 31.20
CA ASN A 192 10.95 -13.11 31.27
C ASN A 192 11.93 -13.63 30.22
N LEU A 193 11.90 -13.09 28.98
CA LEU A 193 12.93 -13.38 27.97
C LEU A 193 14.33 -12.97 28.47
N LEU A 194 14.46 -11.76 29.02
CA LEU A 194 15.73 -11.26 29.56
C LEU A 194 16.24 -12.10 30.75
N LYS A 195 15.34 -12.61 31.60
CA LYS A 195 15.69 -13.54 32.69
C LYS A 195 16.24 -14.86 32.14
N TRP A 196 15.60 -15.47 31.14
CA TRP A 196 16.09 -16.71 30.53
C TRP A 196 17.47 -16.53 29.91
N TYR A 197 17.69 -15.41 29.21
CA TYR A 197 19.01 -15.07 28.68
C TYR A 197 20.05 -14.91 29.80
N LYS A 198 19.75 -14.09 30.82
CA LYS A 198 20.66 -13.85 31.97
C LYS A 198 21.03 -15.15 32.69
N ASN A 199 20.08 -16.05 32.85
CA ASN A 199 20.26 -17.32 33.57
C ASN A 199 20.76 -18.45 32.68
N ARG A 200 21.04 -18.19 31.39
CA ARG A 200 21.43 -19.19 30.38
C ARG A 200 20.47 -20.39 30.33
N THR A 201 19.18 -20.13 30.51
CA THR A 201 18.16 -21.17 30.42
C THR A 201 18.02 -21.61 28.96
N PRO A 202 18.28 -22.89 28.63
CA PRO A 202 18.13 -23.36 27.25
C PRO A 202 16.64 -23.42 26.88
N LEU A 203 16.31 -22.82 25.74
CA LEU A 203 14.96 -22.84 25.17
C LEU A 203 15.03 -23.49 23.79
N SER A 204 14.19 -24.50 23.56
CA SER A 204 14.02 -25.02 22.21
C SER A 204 13.26 -24.01 21.35
N LEU A 205 13.51 -24.03 20.04
CA LEU A 205 12.82 -23.16 19.08
C LEU A 205 11.30 -23.29 19.18
N HIS A 206 10.80 -24.51 19.29
CA HIS A 206 9.37 -24.80 19.48
C HIS A 206 8.82 -24.18 20.76
N HIS A 207 9.57 -24.27 21.87
CA HIS A 207 9.12 -23.69 23.14
C HIS A 207 9.06 -22.16 23.05
N LEU A 208 10.11 -21.53 22.50
CA LEU A 208 10.18 -20.08 22.30
C LEU A 208 9.03 -19.57 21.42
N GLN A 209 8.76 -20.25 20.30
CA GLN A 209 7.63 -19.96 19.42
C GLN A 209 6.30 -20.07 20.18
N GLY A 210 6.11 -21.12 20.98
CA GLY A 210 4.92 -21.30 21.79
C GLY A 210 4.66 -20.16 22.79
N VAL A 211 5.70 -19.62 23.44
CA VAL A 211 5.54 -18.49 24.38
C VAL A 211 5.21 -17.20 23.63
N ILE A 212 5.90 -16.94 22.52
CA ILE A 212 5.66 -15.78 21.64
C ILE A 212 4.22 -15.77 21.11
N THR A 213 3.70 -16.93 20.67
CA THR A 213 2.34 -17.03 20.12
C THR A 213 1.28 -16.82 21.20
N LYS A 214 1.47 -17.40 22.40
CA LYS A 214 0.52 -17.22 23.53
C LYS A 214 0.40 -15.77 23.96
N GLU A 215 1.52 -15.06 24.01
CA GLU A 215 1.55 -13.67 24.40
C GLU A 215 0.75 -12.76 23.45
N LYS A 216 0.77 -13.05 22.14
CA LYS A 216 0.01 -12.28 21.14
C LYS A 216 -1.50 -12.56 21.13
N ILE A 217 -1.97 -13.55 21.89
CA ILE A 217 -3.38 -13.95 21.99
C ILE A 217 -4.05 -13.33 23.24
N ASN A 218 -3.27 -12.87 24.22
CA ASN A 218 -3.74 -12.14 25.40
C ASN A 218 -3.89 -10.64 25.13
#